data_AF-A0A2H3KFB6-F1
#
_entry.id   AF-A0A2H3KFB6-F1
#
_cell.length_a   1.000
_cell.length_b   1.000
_cell.length_c   1.000
_cell.angle_alpha   90.00
_cell.angle_beta   90.00
_cell.angle_gamma   90.00
#
_symmetry.space_group_name_H-M   'P 1'
#
loop_
_entity.id
_entity.type
_entity.pdbx_description
1 polymer ?
#
loop_
_entity_poly.entity_id
_entity_poly.type
_entity_poly.pdbx_seq_one_letter_code
_entity_poly.pdbx_strand_id
1 'polypeptide(L)' 'MLPQKNPNTRKWLALINMPIQMGVTIYGFSWVGTWLDTTYKLNNTIGVKVMVLIGVAIAFYNLNRQLKKINETPEE' A
#
# COMPACT_ATOMS: atom_id res chain seq x y z
N MET A 1 -4.16 25.77 29.11
CA MET A 1 -3.11 25.46 28.11
C MET A 1 -3.51 24.17 27.43
N LEU A 2 -3.94 24.21 26.16
CA LEU A 2 -4.20 22.97 25.43
C LEU A 2 -2.84 22.29 25.17
N PRO A 3 -2.70 20.98 25.40
CA PRO A 3 -1.45 20.29 25.10
C PRO A 3 -1.13 20.47 23.62
N GLN A 4 0.00 21.12 23.31
CA GLN A 4 0.51 21.27 21.96
C GLN A 4 0.84 19.86 21.45
N LYS A 5 -0.10 19.29 20.69
CA LYS A 5 0.00 17.94 20.12
C LYS A 5 1.15 17.93 19.11
N ASN A 6 2.28 17.37 19.54
CA ASN A 6 3.56 17.33 18.84
C ASN A 6 3.36 16.92 17.35
N PRO A 7 3.79 17.73 16.36
CA PRO A 7 3.59 17.44 14.94
C PRO A 7 4.17 16.08 14.51
N ASN A 8 5.20 15.61 15.23
CA ASN A 8 5.84 14.31 15.02
C ASN A 8 4.91 13.11 15.27
N THR A 9 3.94 13.23 16.19
CA THR A 9 2.96 12.16 16.46
C THR A 9 2.01 11.97 15.29
N ARG A 10 1.67 13.04 14.54
CA ARG A 10 0.83 12.94 13.33
C ARG A 10 1.58 12.30 12.16
N LYS A 11 2.87 12.61 12.00
CA LYS A 11 3.75 11.97 11.00
C LYS A 11 3.86 10.46 11.25
N TRP A 12 4.06 10.05 12.51
CA TRP A 12 4.12 8.62 12.88
C TRP A 12 2.79 7.87 12.69
N LEU A 13 1.66 8.46 13.07
CA LEU A 13 0.34 7.87 12.81
C LEU A 13 0.06 7.70 11.30
N ALA A 14 0.51 8.64 10.47
CA ALA A 14 0.37 8.53 9.01
C ALA A 14 1.20 7.36 8.45
N LEU A 15 2.38 7.08 9.01
CA LEU A 15 3.24 5.94 8.62
C LEU A 15 2.58 4.58 8.89
N ILE A 16 1.76 4.46 9.94
CA ILE A 16 1.09 3.19 10.29
C ILE A 16 -0.20 2.98 9.47
N ASN A 17 -0.89 4.06 9.09
CA ASN A 17 -2.10 3.96 8.28
C ASN A 17 -1.84 3.70 6.79
N MET A 18 -0.67 4.10 6.27
CA MET A 18 -0.29 3.87 4.86
C MET A 18 -0.26 2.38 4.46
N PRO A 19 0.37 1.47 5.23
CA PRO A 19 0.37 0.04 4.93
C PRO A 19 -1.03 -0.58 4.90
N ILE A 20 -1.94 -0.11 5.76
CA ILE A 20 -3.32 -0.62 5.82
C ILE A 20 -4.03 -0.34 4.50
N GLN A 21 -3.87 0.87 3.96
CA GLN A 21 -4.43 1.24 2.66
C GLN A 21 -3.83 0.42 1.51
N MET A 22 -2.52 0.14 1.57
CA MET A 22 -1.84 -0.72 0.59
C MET A 22 -2.30 -2.17 0.66
N GLY A 23 -2.66 -2.66 1.86
CA GLY A 23 -3.25 -3.98 2.05
C GLY A 23 -4.53 -4.15 1.24
N VAL A 24 -5.38 -3.11 1.16
CA VAL A 24 -6.59 -3.11 0.32
C VAL A 24 -6.24 -3.24 -1.16
N THR A 25 -5.23 -2.50 -1.63
CA THR A 25 -4.76 -2.59 -3.02
C THR A 25 -4.27 -4.01 -3.34
N ILE A 26 -3.37 -4.56 -2.52
CA ILE A 26 -2.81 -5.90 -2.72
C ILE A 26 -3.91 -6.97 -2.68
N TYR A 27 -4.88 -6.84 -1.76
CA TYR A 27 -6.04 -7.72 -1.71
C TYR A 27 -6.89 -7.64 -2.99
N GLY A 28 -7.11 -6.44 -3.53
CA GLY A 28 -7.77 -6.26 -4.82
C GLY A 28 -7.05 -6.98 -5.96
N PHE A 29 -5.72 -6.87 -6.03
CA PHE A 29 -4.91 -7.61 -7.02
C PHE A 29 -4.95 -9.12 -6.81
N SER A 30 -5.00 -9.60 -5.56
CA SER A 30 -5.19 -11.02 -5.24
C SER A 30 -6.54 -11.55 -5.74
N TRP A 31 -7.61 -10.77 -5.55
CA TRP A 31 -8.94 -11.12 -6.04
C TRP A 31 -8.99 -11.17 -7.57
N VAL A 32 -8.39 -10.18 -8.24
CA VAL A 32 -8.25 -10.18 -9.71
C VAL A 32 -7.43 -11.37 -10.20
N GLY A 33 -6.33 -11.69 -9.52
CA GLY A 33 -5.51 -12.85 -9.84
C GLY A 33 -6.26 -14.17 -9.62
N THR A 34 -7.12 -14.25 -8.60
CA THR A 34 -7.96 -15.43 -8.34
C THR A 34 -9.00 -15.59 -9.45
N TRP A 35 -9.62 -14.50 -9.87
CA TRP A 35 -10.53 -14.49 -11.01
C TRP A 35 -9.82 -14.89 -12.32
N LEU A 36 -8.57 -14.47 -12.50
CA LEU A 36 -7.74 -14.87 -13.64
C LEU A 36 -7.45 -16.38 -13.61
N ASP A 37 -7.06 -16.90 -12.45
CA ASP A 37 -6.77 -18.32 -12.28
C ASP A 37 -8.00 -19.21 -12.55
N THR A 38 -9.18 -18.80 -12.09
CA THR A 38 -10.43 -19.55 -12.32
C THR A 38 -10.92 -19.45 -13.77
N THR A 39 -10.79 -18.29 -14.39
CA THR A 39 -11.23 -18.07 -15.78
C THR A 39 -10.37 -18.85 -16.78
N TYR A 40 -9.05 -18.84 -16.59
CA TYR A 40 -8.10 -19.48 -17.51
C TYR A 40 -7.68 -20.90 -17.07
N LYS A 41 -8.25 -21.42 -15.98
CA LYS A 41 -7.88 -22.71 -15.36
C LYS A 41 -6.36 -22.85 -15.19
N LEU A 42 -5.72 -21.77 -14.75
CA LEU A 42 -4.27 -21.76 -14.54
C LEU A 42 -3.94 -22.67 -13.36
N ASN A 43 -3.13 -23.70 -13.62
CA ASN A 43 -2.61 -24.54 -12.55
C ASN A 43 -1.68 -23.74 -11.63
N ASN A 44 -1.55 -24.17 -10.37
CA ASN A 44 -0.60 -23.65 -9.39
C ASN A 44 -0.76 -22.16 -9.02
N THR A 45 -1.97 -21.60 -9.19
CA THR A 45 -2.32 -20.22 -8.81
C THR A 45 -1.36 -19.15 -9.33
N ILE A 46 -0.89 -19.35 -10.56
CA ILE A 46 0.14 -18.50 -11.18
C ILE A 46 -0.40 -17.09 -11.41
N GLY A 47 -1.66 -16.94 -11.79
CA GLY A 47 -2.34 -15.66 -11.95
C GLY A 47 -2.38 -14.86 -10.65
N VAL A 48 -2.79 -15.47 -9.53
CA VAL A 48 -2.71 -14.83 -8.20
C VAL A 48 -1.29 -14.37 -7.90
N LYS A 49 -0.27 -15.23 -8.07
CA LYS A 49 1.12 -14.89 -7.75
C LYS A 49 1.61 -13.69 -8.54
N VAL A 50 1.44 -13.71 -9.87
CA VAL A 50 1.87 -12.62 -10.74
C VAL A 50 1.12 -11.34 -10.40
N MET A 51 -0.19 -11.42 -10.20
CA MET A 51 -1.02 -10.24 -9.97
C MET A 51 -0.76 -9.60 -8.60
N VAL A 52 -0.53 -10.42 -7.56
CA VAL A 52 -0.09 -9.94 -6.24
C VAL A 52 1.28 -9.28 -6.31
N LEU A 53 2.25 -9.86 -7.04
CA LEU A 53 3.58 -9.24 -7.20
C LEU A 53 3.50 -7.87 -7.89
N ILE A 54 2.64 -7.74 -8.90
CA ILE A 54 2.35 -6.45 -9.55
C ILE A 54 1.72 -5.47 -8.55
N GLY A 55 0.71 -5.91 -7.79
CA GLY A 55 0.05 -5.10 -6.77
C GLY A 55 1.01 -4.61 -5.69
N VAL A 56 1.94 -5.46 -5.25
CA VAL A 56 3.00 -5.12 -4.30
C VAL A 56 3.94 -4.08 -4.92
N ALA A 57 4.41 -4.27 -6.14
CA ALA A 57 5.29 -3.31 -6.81
C ALA A 57 4.66 -1.90 -6.91
N ILE A 58 3.37 -1.85 -7.28
CA ILE A 58 2.61 -0.58 -7.36
C ILE A 58 2.43 0.04 -5.97
N ALA A 59 2.08 -0.76 -4.96
CA ALA A 59 1.92 -0.29 -3.58
C ALA A 59 3.23 0.32 -3.04
N PHE A 60 4.37 -0.34 -3.29
CA PHE A 60 5.69 0.15 -2.88
C PHE A 60 6.10 1.42 -3.63
N TYR A 61 5.80 1.53 -4.93
CA TYR A 61 6.04 2.77 -5.68
C TYR A 61 5.25 3.95 -5.08
N ASN A 62 3.97 3.71 -4.78
CA ASN A 62 3.12 4.71 -4.13
C ASN A 62 3.58 5.03 -2.70
N LEU A 63 4.07 4.05 -1.94
CA LEU A 63 4.67 4.25 -0.62
C LEU A 63 5.86 5.19 -0.72
N ASN A 64 6.83 4.90 -1.60
CA ASN A 64 8.03 5.72 -1.74
C ASN A 64 7.68 7.17 -2.11
N ARG A 65 6.71 7.36 -3.01
CA ARG A 65 6.21 8.70 -3.37
C ARG A 65 5.55 9.42 -2.19
N GLN A 66 4.77 8.70 -1.36
CA GLN A 66 4.13 9.27 -0.17
C GLN A 66 5.16 9.63 0.91
N LEU A 67 6.15 8.77 1.13
CA LEU A 67 7.24 9.02 2.07
C LEU A 67 8.06 10.25 1.66
N LYS A 68 8.39 10.39 0.37
CA LYS A 68 9.10 11.55 -0.15
C LYS A 68 8.35 12.86 0.12
N LYS A 69 7.03 12.89 -0.10
CA LYS A 69 6.19 14.07 0.22
C LYS A 69 6.18 14.44 1.70
N ILE A 70 6.14 13.45 2.59
CA ILE A 70 6.17 13.67 4.05
C ILE A 70 7.52 14.24 4.47
N ASN A 71 8.61 13.80 3.83
CA ASN A 71 9.96 14.28 4.11
C ASN A 71 10.26 15.66 3.49
N GLU A 72 9.61 16.00 2.38
CA GLU A 72 9.79 17.27 1.66
C GLU A 72 8.96 18.42 2.24
N THR A 73 8.09 18.20 3.23
CA THR A 73 7.33 19.29 3.87
C THR A 73 8.31 20.08 4.75
N PRO A 74 8.75 21.29 4.34
CA PRO A 74 9.58 22.14 5.19
C PRO A 74 8.72 22.51 6.40
N GLU A 75 9.28 22.41 7.60
CA GLU A 75 8.61 22.92 8.78
C GLU A 75 8.54 24.44 8.63
N GLU A 76 7.34 24.97 8.36
CA GLU A 76 7.02 26.38 8.61
C GLU A 76 6.98 26.64 10.13
#